data_AF-A0A7S1JHZ6-F1
#
_entry.id   AF-A0A7S1JHZ6-F1
#
_cell.length_a   1.000
_cell.length_b   1.000
_cell.length_c   1.000
_cell.angle_alpha   90.00
_cell.angle_beta   90.00
_cell.angle_gamma   90.00
#
_symmetry.space_group_name_H-M   'P 1'
#
loop_
_entity.id
_entity.type
_entity.pdbx_description
1 polymer ?
#
loop_
_entity_poly.entity_id
_entity_poly.type
_entity_poly.pdbx_seq_one_letter_code
_entity_poly.pdbx_strand_id
1 'polypeptide(L)'
;FAEAMLSPTTSCDVRRDLFRVAAQQHSQLAKEAAQGHGVHRHLLGLKDLAEADTGRPLHALFQDPLFAHSRRWRLSTSNLSVPYLGHFAFGPVVPDGYGVGYSLLPSGLQFSITSFTTDPSTDAAQFSDGLRQSLQDIVALHD
;
A
#
# COMPACT_ATOMS: atom_id res chain seq x y z
N PHE A 1 11.21 -10.01 1.98
CA PHE A 1 11.90 -8.93 1.26
C PHE A 1 12.28 -7.78 2.19
N ALA A 2 11.33 -7.04 2.76
CA ALA A 2 11.65 -5.89 3.63
C ALA A 2 12.56 -6.25 4.82
N GLU A 3 12.28 -7.35 5.52
CA GLU A 3 13.14 -7.85 6.62
C GLU A 3 14.57 -8.16 6.17
N ALA A 4 14.73 -8.73 4.96
CA ALA A 4 16.03 -9.03 4.39
C ALA A 4 16.81 -7.76 4.02
N MET A 5 16.13 -6.70 3.58
CA MET A 5 16.74 -5.39 3.31
C MET A 5 17.28 -4.74 4.59
N LEU A 6 16.58 -4.93 5.72
CA LEU A 6 16.96 -4.38 7.02
C LEU A 6 17.99 -5.25 7.77
N SER A 7 18.16 -6.51 7.36
CA SER A 7 19.06 -7.44 8.02
C SER A 7 20.52 -7.23 7.61
N PRO A 8 21.43 -6.89 8.54
CA PRO A 8 22.84 -6.63 8.22
C PRO A 8 23.60 -7.88 7.75
N THR A 9 23.04 -9.07 8.00
CA THR A 9 23.68 -10.35 7.67
C THR A 9 23.22 -10.93 6.34
N THR A 10 22.17 -10.36 5.72
CA THR A 10 21.65 -10.90 4.45
C THR A 10 22.44 -10.34 3.27
N SER A 11 22.96 -11.22 2.42
CA SER A 11 23.75 -10.85 1.24
C SER A 11 22.92 -10.10 0.18
N CYS A 12 23.59 -9.31 -0.65
CA CYS A 12 22.95 -8.58 -1.74
C CYS A 12 22.21 -9.50 -2.73
N ASP A 13 22.76 -10.69 -3.03
CA ASP A 13 22.12 -11.65 -3.94
C ASP A 13 20.78 -12.13 -3.37
N VAL A 14 20.73 -12.49 -2.08
CA VAL A 14 19.49 -12.93 -1.42
C VAL A 14 18.47 -11.79 -1.36
N ARG A 15 18.91 -10.56 -1.07
CA ARG A 15 18.03 -9.38 -1.09
C ARG A 15 17.43 -9.15 -2.49
N ARG A 16 18.24 -9.28 -3.54
CA ARG A 16 17.83 -9.12 -4.94
C ARG A 16 16.80 -10.17 -5.36
N ASP A 17 17.02 -11.43 -4.99
CA ASP A 17 16.08 -12.50 -5.32
C ASP A 17 14.75 -12.35 -4.57
N LEU A 18 14.79 -12.00 -3.29
CA LEU A 18 13.58 -11.70 -2.52
C LEU A 18 12.84 -10.47 -3.04
N PHE A 19 13.55 -9.45 -3.53
CA PHE A 19 12.94 -8.29 -4.20
C PHE A 19 12.19 -8.72 -5.47
N ARG A 20 12.81 -9.53 -6.32
CA ARG A 20 12.18 -10.06 -7.55
C ARG A 20 10.91 -10.83 -7.24
N VAL A 21 10.94 -11.72 -6.26
CA VAL A 21 9.76 -12.50 -5.83
C VAL A 21 8.66 -11.57 -5.33
N ALA A 22 8.99 -10.58 -4.49
CA ALA A 22 8.02 -9.63 -3.97
C ALA A 22 7.38 -8.77 -5.08
N ALA A 23 8.19 -8.28 -6.02
CA ALA A 23 7.72 -7.49 -7.15
C ALA A 23 6.81 -8.31 -8.08
N GLN A 24 7.18 -9.55 -8.40
CA GLN A 24 6.36 -10.46 -9.21
C GLN A 24 5.01 -10.75 -8.55
N GLN A 25 5.00 -11.05 -7.26
CA GLN A 25 3.76 -11.29 -6.51
C GLN A 25 2.87 -10.04 -6.50
N HIS A 26 3.44 -8.85 -6.29
CA HIS A 26 2.69 -7.60 -6.33
C HIS A 26 2.06 -7.36 -7.71
N SER A 27 2.80 -7.53 -8.80
CA SER A 27 2.29 -7.38 -10.16
C SER A 27 1.17 -8.38 -10.47
N GLN A 28 1.29 -9.62 -10.02
CA GLN A 28 0.26 -10.64 -10.20
C GLN A 28 -1.03 -10.26 -9.45
N LEU A 29 -0.92 -9.89 -8.17
CA LEU A 29 -2.09 -9.46 -7.37
C LEU A 29 -2.77 -8.21 -7.96
N ALA A 30 -1.99 -7.25 -8.46
CA ALA A 30 -2.53 -6.07 -9.12
C ALA A 30 -3.33 -6.43 -10.39
N LYS A 31 -2.82 -7.37 -11.19
CA LYS A 31 -3.51 -7.89 -12.38
C LYS A 31 -4.80 -8.62 -12.02
N GLU A 32 -4.76 -9.51 -11.02
CA GLU A 32 -5.94 -10.22 -10.54
C GLU A 32 -7.01 -9.26 -10.03
N ALA A 33 -6.61 -8.26 -9.24
CA ALA A 33 -7.52 -7.24 -8.74
C ALA A 33 -8.16 -6.42 -9.89
N ALA A 34 -7.38 -6.05 -10.90
CA ALA A 34 -7.88 -5.34 -12.08
C ALA A 34 -8.87 -6.18 -12.92
N GLN A 35 -8.75 -7.51 -12.86
CA GLN A 35 -9.67 -8.46 -13.50
C GLN A 35 -10.90 -8.78 -12.63
N GLY A 36 -11.06 -8.13 -11.47
CA GLY A 36 -12.19 -8.34 -10.57
C GLY A 36 -12.03 -9.54 -9.62
N HIS A 37 -10.84 -10.17 -9.58
CA HIS A 37 -10.55 -11.26 -8.64
C HIS A 37 -10.04 -10.78 -7.27
N GLY A 38 -10.15 -9.47 -7.00
CA GLY A 38 -9.80 -8.89 -5.70
C GLY A 38 -10.85 -9.18 -4.62
N VAL A 39 -10.40 -9.49 -3.41
CA VAL A 39 -11.30 -9.91 -2.30
C VAL A 39 -12.10 -8.76 -1.67
N HIS A 40 -11.56 -7.53 -1.67
CA HIS A 40 -12.11 -6.42 -0.89
C HIS A 40 -13.55 -6.04 -1.29
N ARG A 41 -13.82 -5.89 -2.59
CA ARG A 41 -15.16 -5.51 -3.07
C ARG A 41 -16.17 -6.64 -2.93
N HIS A 42 -15.72 -7.88 -3.07
CA HIS A 42 -16.57 -9.04 -2.83
C HIS A 42 -17.00 -9.12 -1.36
N LEU A 43 -16.06 -9.02 -0.41
CA LEU A 43 -16.38 -9.03 1.03
C LEU A 43 -17.23 -7.83 1.45
N LEU A 44 -17.02 -6.65 0.85
CA LEU A 44 -17.89 -5.50 1.06
C LEU A 44 -19.33 -5.80 0.65
N GLY A 45 -19.54 -6.30 -0.58
CA GLY A 45 -20.89 -6.62 -1.06
C GLY A 45 -21.59 -7.70 -0.24
N LEU A 46 -20.86 -8.73 0.20
CA LEU A 46 -21.42 -9.76 1.07
C LEU A 46 -21.83 -9.19 2.44
N LYS A 47 -21.03 -8.29 3.02
CA LYS A 47 -21.36 -7.62 4.27
C LYS A 47 -22.59 -6.74 4.10
N ASP A 48 -22.64 -5.91 3.06
CA ASP A 48 -23.76 -5.00 2.80
C ASP A 48 -25.08 -5.77 2.62
N LEU A 49 -25.04 -6.92 1.92
CA LEU A 49 -26.19 -7.81 1.79
C LEU A 49 -26.61 -8.44 3.13
N ALA A 50 -25.65 -8.87 3.94
CA ALA A 50 -25.93 -9.46 5.24
C ALA A 50 -26.50 -8.43 6.24
N GLU A 51 -26.08 -7.17 6.15
CA GLU A 51 -26.63 -6.08 6.98
C GLU A 51 -28.03 -5.66 6.52
N ALA A 52 -28.34 -5.79 5.23
CA ALA A 52 -29.67 -5.53 4.70
C ALA A 52 -30.70 -6.63 5.06
N ASP A 53 -30.25 -7.88 5.25
CA ASP A 53 -31.09 -8.99 5.72
C ASP A 53 -31.28 -8.95 7.25
N THR A 54 -32.17 -8.07 7.72
CA THR A 54 -32.49 -7.89 9.14
C THR A 54 -33.15 -9.12 9.79
N GLY A 55 -33.52 -10.14 9.01
CA GLY A 55 -34.07 -11.40 9.50
C GLY A 55 -33.02 -12.37 10.05
N ARG A 56 -31.71 -12.08 9.88
CA ARG A 56 -30.62 -12.95 10.31
C ARG A 56 -29.54 -12.17 11.07
N PRO A 57 -28.85 -12.81 12.02
CA PRO A 57 -27.67 -12.20 12.64
C PRO A 57 -26.53 -12.07 11.60
N LEU A 58 -25.73 -11.01 11.73
CA LEU A 58 -24.56 -10.79 10.89
C LEU A 58 -23.58 -11.97 11.02
N HIS A 59 -23.00 -12.42 9.91
CA HIS A 59 -22.05 -13.53 9.92
C HIS A 59 -20.81 -13.23 10.80
N ALA A 60 -20.32 -14.22 11.56
CA ALA A 60 -19.23 -14.05 12.53
C ALA A 60 -17.96 -13.42 11.92
N LEU A 61 -17.64 -13.76 10.67
CA LEU A 61 -16.55 -13.14 9.90
C LEU A 61 -16.60 -11.61 9.91
N PHE A 62 -17.78 -11.01 9.73
CA PHE A 62 -17.93 -9.55 9.66
C PHE A 62 -17.96 -8.88 11.03
N GLN A 63 -18.11 -9.67 12.09
CA GLN A 63 -18.00 -9.23 13.48
C GLN A 63 -16.57 -9.38 14.03
N ASP A 64 -15.71 -10.12 13.32
CA ASP A 64 -14.34 -10.40 13.75
C ASP A 64 -13.50 -9.10 13.78
N PRO A 65 -12.80 -8.80 14.89
CA PRO A 65 -11.89 -7.66 14.96
C PRO A 65 -10.81 -7.65 13.86
N LEU A 66 -10.38 -8.82 13.38
CA LEU A 66 -9.42 -8.95 12.28
C LEU A 66 -10.01 -8.46 10.96
N PHE A 67 -11.32 -8.65 10.71
CA PHE A 67 -11.98 -8.11 9.52
C PHE A 67 -12.07 -6.59 9.57
N ALA A 68 -12.34 -6.01 10.76
CA ALA A 68 -12.28 -4.57 10.94
C ALA A 68 -10.85 -4.04 10.72
N HIS A 69 -9.84 -4.74 11.26
CA HIS A 69 -8.44 -4.38 11.09
C HIS A 69 -7.97 -4.48 9.63
N SER A 70 -8.38 -5.52 8.88
CA SER A 70 -7.99 -5.69 7.47
C SER A 70 -8.55 -4.59 6.55
N ARG A 71 -9.55 -3.83 7.01
CA ARG A 71 -10.16 -2.70 6.30
C ARG A 71 -9.61 -1.35 6.75
N ARG A 72 -8.54 -1.35 7.54
CA ARG A 72 -7.94 -0.15 8.11
C ARG A 72 -6.58 0.12 7.45
N TRP A 73 -6.57 0.97 6.43
CA TRP A 73 -5.35 1.24 5.64
C TRP A 73 -4.54 2.39 6.23
N ARG A 74 -3.53 2.06 7.05
CA ARG A 74 -2.51 3.05 7.49
C ARG A 74 -1.67 3.61 6.34
N LEU A 75 -1.58 2.89 5.22
CA LEU A 75 -0.94 3.37 4.00
C LEU A 75 -1.94 3.25 2.86
N SER A 76 -2.41 4.39 2.35
CA SER A 76 -3.28 4.46 1.18
C SER A 76 -2.50 5.03 0.01
N THR A 77 -2.40 4.27 -1.09
CA THR A 77 -1.55 4.62 -2.24
C THR A 77 -2.34 4.65 -3.53
N SER A 78 -1.98 5.53 -4.47
CA SER A 78 -2.53 5.49 -5.82
C SER A 78 -1.52 6.01 -6.85
N ASN A 79 -1.47 5.31 -7.98
CA ASN A 79 -0.68 5.72 -9.13
C ASN A 79 -1.55 6.50 -10.12
N LEU A 80 -1.03 7.61 -10.61
CA LEU A 80 -1.59 8.29 -11.77
C LEU A 80 -0.47 8.83 -12.64
N SER A 81 -0.11 8.07 -13.68
CA SER A 81 1.00 8.41 -14.57
C SER A 81 0.47 8.97 -15.88
N VAL A 82 0.29 10.29 -15.95
CA VAL A 82 -0.13 10.99 -17.17
C VAL A 82 0.80 12.17 -17.48
N PRO A 83 1.17 12.44 -18.75
CA PRO A 83 2.23 13.41 -19.08
C PRO A 83 1.96 14.86 -18.66
N TYR A 84 0.68 15.22 -18.47
CA TYR A 84 0.24 16.58 -18.16
C TYR A 84 -0.08 16.79 -16.68
N LEU A 85 0.14 15.79 -15.82
CA LEU A 85 -0.04 15.91 -14.37
C LEU A 85 1.30 15.64 -13.68
N GLY A 86 1.94 16.70 -13.18
CA GLY A 86 3.24 16.60 -12.51
C GLY A 86 3.14 16.06 -11.08
N HIS A 87 2.05 16.36 -10.37
CA HIS A 87 1.82 15.92 -8.99
C HIS A 87 0.37 15.55 -8.77
N PHE A 88 0.14 14.49 -8.02
CA PHE A 88 -1.17 14.01 -7.59
C PHE A 88 -1.09 13.66 -6.11
N ALA A 89 -2.00 14.21 -5.30
CA ALA A 89 -2.02 14.03 -3.86
C ALA A 89 -3.45 13.84 -3.34
N PHE A 90 -3.56 13.17 -2.21
CA PHE A 90 -4.79 12.99 -1.44
C PHE A 90 -4.41 12.80 0.03
N GLY A 91 -5.36 13.08 0.94
CA GLY A 91 -5.15 12.91 2.39
C GLY A 91 -5.18 11.45 2.84
N PRO A 92 -4.71 11.14 4.06
CA PRO A 92 -4.86 9.81 4.63
C PRO A 92 -6.33 9.41 4.81
N VAL A 93 -6.60 8.10 4.81
CA VAL A 93 -7.96 7.55 5.02
C VAL A 93 -8.25 7.17 6.48
N VAL A 94 -7.24 7.32 7.35
CA VAL A 94 -7.30 7.10 8.80
C VAL A 94 -6.40 8.14 9.50
N PRO A 95 -6.68 8.52 10.77
CA PRO A 95 -5.94 9.58 11.46
C PRO A 95 -4.42 9.33 11.61
N ASP A 96 -4.02 8.08 11.85
CA ASP A 96 -2.64 7.61 12.08
C ASP A 96 -1.99 7.03 10.80
N GLY A 97 -2.42 7.50 9.64
CA GLY A 97 -2.03 6.95 8.34
C GLY A 97 -1.39 7.97 7.40
N TYR A 98 -1.04 7.45 6.22
CA TYR A 98 -0.42 8.17 5.12
C TYR A 98 -1.28 8.09 3.86
N GLY A 99 -1.37 9.20 3.13
CA GLY A 99 -1.82 9.24 1.74
C GLY A 99 -0.61 9.40 0.82
N VAL A 100 -0.43 8.51 -0.15
CA VAL A 100 0.72 8.53 -1.07
C VAL A 100 0.26 8.46 -2.52
N GLY A 101 0.25 9.62 -3.18
CA GLY A 101 0.06 9.70 -4.63
C GLY A 101 1.40 9.65 -5.34
N TYR A 102 1.49 8.92 -6.45
CA TYR A 102 2.73 8.85 -7.22
C TYR A 102 2.53 8.74 -8.73
N SER A 103 3.53 9.22 -9.47
CA SER A 103 3.53 9.26 -10.93
C SER A 103 4.87 8.77 -11.48
N LEU A 104 4.81 7.92 -12.50
CA LEU A 104 5.98 7.43 -13.24
C LEU A 104 6.09 8.28 -14.51
N LEU A 105 7.03 9.23 -14.52
CA LEU A 105 7.24 10.14 -15.64
C LEU A 105 8.61 9.90 -16.29
N PRO A 106 8.81 10.29 -17.56
CA PRO A 106 10.13 10.21 -18.19
C PRO A 106 11.22 10.99 -17.44
N SER A 107 10.83 12.05 -16.72
CA SER A 107 11.72 12.86 -15.89
C SER A 107 12.04 12.23 -14.53
N GLY A 108 11.37 11.14 -14.14
CA GLY A 108 11.59 10.43 -12.89
C GLY A 108 10.30 10.06 -12.15
N LEU A 109 10.47 9.58 -10.92
CA LEU A 109 9.39 9.23 -10.01
C LEU A 109 8.98 10.45 -9.20
N GLN A 110 7.69 10.78 -9.21
CA GLN A 110 7.12 11.84 -8.37
C GLN A 110 6.28 11.20 -7.27
N PHE A 111 6.44 11.67 -6.03
CA PHE A 111 5.66 11.22 -4.87
C PHE A 111 5.10 12.43 -4.13
N SER A 112 3.82 12.37 -3.78
CA SER A 112 3.16 13.31 -2.86
C SER A 112 2.69 12.53 -1.64
N ILE A 113 3.26 12.85 -0.47
CA ILE A 113 3.02 12.14 0.79
C ILE A 113 2.30 13.09 1.74
N THR A 114 1.19 12.63 2.32
CA THR A 114 0.39 13.38 3.28
C THR A 114 0.23 12.56 4.56
N SER A 115 0.16 13.27 5.70
CA SER A 115 -0.22 12.73 7.00
C SER A 115 -1.01 13.80 7.78
N PHE A 116 -1.75 13.40 8.81
CA PHE A 116 -2.40 14.38 9.69
C PHE A 116 -1.42 14.86 10.75
N THR A 117 -1.25 16.18 10.89
CA THR A 117 -0.36 16.78 11.91
C THR A 117 -0.84 16.57 13.33
N THR A 118 -2.10 16.16 13.51
CA THR A 118 -2.71 15.87 14.81
C THR A 118 -2.31 14.50 15.38
N ASP A 119 -1.76 13.60 14.57
CA ASP A 119 -1.35 12.27 15.02
C ASP A 119 0.18 12.16 15.06
N PRO A 120 0.79 12.05 16.27
CA PRO A 120 2.23 12.05 16.42
C PRO A 120 2.89 10.76 15.94
N SER A 121 2.12 9.72 15.60
CA SER A 121 2.66 8.47 15.04
C SER A 121 2.97 8.54 13.54
N THR A 122 2.68 9.69 12.91
CA THR A 122 2.93 9.91 11.49
C THR A 122 3.68 11.21 11.22
N ASP A 123 4.66 11.12 10.32
CA ASP A 123 5.42 12.27 9.82
C ASP A 123 5.67 12.06 8.31
N ALA A 124 5.07 12.91 7.47
CA ALA A 124 5.18 12.84 6.03
C ALA A 124 6.61 13.12 5.52
N ALA A 125 7.38 13.98 6.20
CA ALA A 125 8.76 14.28 5.83
C ALA A 125 9.66 13.08 6.17
N GLN A 126 9.53 12.51 7.37
CA GLN A 126 10.24 11.30 7.75
C GLN A 126 9.93 10.13 6.82
N PHE A 127 8.66 9.95 6.45
CA PHE A 127 8.25 8.91 5.49
C PHE A 127 8.89 9.15 4.12
N SER A 128 8.94 10.41 3.66
CA SER A 128 9.59 10.80 2.40
C SER A 128 11.07 10.44 2.37
N ASP A 129 11.79 10.70 3.45
CA ASP A 129 13.20 10.36 3.58
C ASP A 129 13.42 8.84 3.59
N GLY A 130 12.59 8.11 4.35
CA GLY A 130 12.63 6.64 4.36
C GLY A 130 12.31 6.02 3.00
N LEU A 131 11.34 6.58 2.27
CA LEU A 131 11.00 6.15 0.91
C LEU A 131 12.16 6.40 -0.06
N ARG A 132 12.78 7.59 0.00
CA ARG A 132 13.93 7.93 -0.84
C ARG A 132 15.09 6.97 -0.60
N GLN A 133 15.44 6.73 0.66
CA GLN A 133 16.49 5.77 1.01
C GLN A 133 16.15 4.37 0.52
N SER A 134 14.92 3.91 0.72
CA SER A 134 14.48 2.59 0.26
C SER A 134 14.59 2.41 -1.26
N LEU A 135 14.25 3.45 -2.03
CA LEU A 135 14.42 3.43 -3.49
C LEU A 135 15.90 3.37 -3.89
N GLN A 136 16.76 4.13 -3.22
CA GLN A 136 18.21 4.10 -3.46
C GLN A 136 18.82 2.74 -3.12
N ASP A 137 18.41 2.14 -2.00
CA ASP A 137 18.87 0.81 -1.58
C ASP A 137 18.44 -0.26 -2.59
N ILE A 138 17.23 -0.16 -3.16
CA ILE A 138 16.76 -1.07 -4.21
C ILE A 138 17.58 -0.90 -5.48
N VAL A 139 17.89 0.34 -5.89
CA VAL A 139 18.75 0.61 -7.05
C VAL A 139 20.13 -0.03 -6.85
N ALA A 140 20.71 0.10 -5.66
CA ALA A 140 22.00 -0.48 -5.31
C ALA A 140 22.03 -2.03 -5.32
N LEU A 141 20.87 -2.72 -5.39
CA LEU A 141 20.84 -4.18 -5.59
C LEU A 141 21.12 -4.60 -7.04
N HIS A 142 21.04 -3.66 -7.98
CA HIS A 142 21.23 -3.88 -9.41
C HIS A 142 22.65 -3.58 -9.89
N ASP A 143 23.40 -2.79 -9.14
CA ASP A 143 24.84 -2.53 -9.34
C ASP A 143 25.70 -3.68 -8.78
#